data_AF-A0A2V9UB09-F1
#
_entry.id   AF-A0A2V9UB09-F1
#
_cell.length_a   1.000
_cell.length_b   1.000
_cell.length_c   1.000
_cell.angle_alpha   90.00
_cell.angle_beta   90.00
_cell.angle_gamma   90.00
#
_symmetry.space_group_name_H-M   'P 1'
#
loop_
_entity.id
_entity.type
_entity.pdbx_description
1 polymer ?
#
loop_
_entity_poly.entity_id
_entity_poly.type
_entity_poly.pdbx_seq_one_letter_code
_entity_poly.pdbx_strand_id
1 'polypeptide(L)'
;MAVVTVYTRHSKGCPKSKEKNTGQYRRCNCPKWLRWGKKSKKSAKTRTWDAANKAARKLEEELDLKAMGIELPKRANHKTIEAAVKLYLDDMAQLGIKDASKARRMLTRLREYANGKDVILLKDVGALL
;
A
#
# COMPACT_ATOMS: atom_id res chain seq x y z
N MET A 1 -0.10 16.05 -18.29
CA MET A 1 -0.52 16.37 -16.92
C MET A 1 -1.94 15.90 -16.70
N ALA A 2 -2.09 14.77 -16.00
CA ALA A 2 -3.40 14.30 -15.57
C ALA A 2 -3.91 15.16 -14.42
N VAL A 3 -5.16 15.63 -14.49
CA VAL A 3 -5.78 16.42 -13.41
C VAL A 3 -6.58 15.49 -12.49
N VAL A 4 -6.29 15.53 -11.18
CA VAL A 4 -6.99 14.76 -10.16
C VAL A 4 -7.82 15.68 -9.26
N THR A 5 -9.14 15.54 -9.31
CA THR A 5 -10.06 16.31 -8.47
C THR A 5 -10.42 15.55 -7.18
N VAL A 6 -10.30 16.23 -6.05
CA VAL A 6 -10.81 15.76 -4.75
C VAL A 6 -12.30 16.06 -4.63
N TYR A 7 -13.07 15.08 -4.17
CA TYR A 7 -14.46 15.28 -3.78
C TYR A 7 -14.82 14.45 -2.54
N THR A 8 -15.78 14.95 -1.79
CA THR A 8 -16.38 14.28 -0.64
C THR A 8 -17.43 13.28 -1.10
N ARG A 9 -17.29 12.03 -0.67
CA ARG A 9 -18.36 11.02 -0.79
C ARG A 9 -19.11 10.96 0.53
N HIS A 10 -20.28 11.60 0.55
CA HIS A 10 -21.14 11.65 1.73
C HIS A 10 -21.68 10.25 2.08
N SER A 11 -21.70 9.92 3.37
CA SER A 11 -22.41 8.75 3.88
C SER A 11 -23.92 9.03 3.92
N LYS A 12 -24.74 7.97 3.93
CA LYS A 12 -26.22 8.09 3.98
C LYS A 12 -26.72 8.92 5.18
N GLY A 13 -25.99 8.90 6.29
CA GLY A 13 -26.32 9.67 7.50
C GLY A 13 -25.78 11.11 7.53
N CYS A 14 -25.06 11.56 6.50
CA CYS A 14 -24.53 12.92 6.49
C CYS A 14 -25.65 13.94 6.14
N PRO A 15 -25.77 15.08 6.85
CA PRO A 15 -26.72 16.13 6.50
C PRO A 15 -26.57 16.61 5.05
N LYS A 16 -25.33 16.69 4.58
CA LYS A 16 -24.97 17.14 3.24
C LYS A 16 -25.19 16.08 2.14
N SER A 17 -25.61 14.87 2.49
CA SER A 17 -25.87 13.80 1.51
C SER A 17 -27.14 14.02 0.69
N LYS A 18 -28.13 14.71 1.27
CA LYS A 18 -29.43 15.00 0.62
C LYS A 18 -29.37 16.24 -0.29
N GLU A 19 -28.37 17.09 -0.09
CA GLU A 19 -28.15 18.30 -0.87
C GLU A 19 -27.37 17.98 -2.16
N LYS A 20 -27.78 18.58 -3.29
CA LYS A 20 -27.08 18.44 -4.57
C LYS A 20 -25.75 19.22 -4.56
N ASN A 21 -24.75 18.74 -5.31
CA ASN A 21 -23.45 19.40 -5.51
C ASN A 21 -22.58 19.61 -4.25
N THR A 22 -22.87 18.95 -3.14
CA THR A 22 -22.08 19.05 -1.89
C THR A 22 -20.77 18.28 -1.91
N GLY A 23 -20.39 17.69 -3.04
CA GLY A 23 -19.13 16.96 -3.19
C GLY A 23 -17.90 17.84 -2.95
N GLN A 24 -17.99 19.15 -3.13
CA GLN A 24 -16.87 20.06 -2.84
C GLN A 24 -16.86 20.60 -1.41
N TYR A 25 -17.78 20.15 -0.56
CA TYR A 25 -17.85 20.62 0.81
C TYR A 25 -16.66 20.10 1.62
N ARG A 26 -15.68 20.98 1.85
CA ARG A 26 -14.38 20.65 2.45
C ARG A 26 -14.48 20.32 3.94
N ARG A 27 -15.49 20.87 4.62
CA ARG A 27 -15.68 20.73 6.08
C ARG A 27 -16.39 19.44 6.51
N CYS A 28 -16.94 18.61 5.61
CA CYS A 28 -17.52 17.32 6.06
C CYS A 28 -16.39 16.37 6.52
N ASN A 29 -16.63 15.60 7.58
CA ASN A 29 -15.79 14.47 7.98
C ASN A 29 -16.04 13.18 7.15
N CYS A 30 -16.77 13.27 6.06
CA CYS A 30 -17.09 12.15 5.18
C CYS A 30 -15.84 11.70 4.39
N PRO A 31 -15.76 10.43 3.93
CA PRO A 31 -14.62 9.94 3.14
C PRO A 31 -14.32 10.81 1.91
N LYS A 32 -13.04 11.13 1.70
CA LYS A 32 -12.57 11.86 0.53
C LYS A 32 -12.15 10.90 -0.58
N TRP A 33 -12.50 11.27 -1.79
CA TRP A 33 -12.31 10.48 -3.00
C TRP A 33 -11.62 11.32 -4.06
N LEU A 34 -10.88 10.65 -4.91
CA LEU A 34 -10.14 11.20 -6.04
C LEU A 34 -10.84 10.78 -7.32
N ARG A 35 -10.96 11.68 -8.28
CA ARG A 35 -11.45 11.40 -9.65
C ARG A 35 -10.46 11.96 -10.66
N TRP A 36 -10.20 11.20 -11.71
CA TRP A 36 -9.45 11.66 -12.88
C TRP A 36 -10.07 11.06 -14.14
N GLY A 37 -10.06 11.83 -15.24
CA GLY A 37 -10.74 11.45 -16.48
C GLY A 37 -12.25 11.21 -16.29
N LYS A 38 -12.86 10.45 -17.22
CA LYS A 38 -14.32 10.23 -17.26
C LYS A 38 -14.82 9.22 -16.22
N LYS A 39 -14.07 8.13 -15.98
CA LYS A 39 -14.54 6.98 -15.18
C LYS A 39 -13.66 6.64 -13.99
N SER A 40 -12.44 7.14 -13.92
CA SER A 40 -11.48 6.70 -12.92
C SER A 40 -11.72 7.39 -11.59
N LYS A 41 -11.90 6.58 -10.54
CA LYS A 41 -12.16 7.03 -9.18
C LYS A 41 -11.41 6.15 -8.19
N LYS A 42 -10.86 6.73 -7.13
CA LYS A 42 -10.16 6.01 -6.06
C LYS A 42 -10.45 6.66 -4.72
N SER A 43 -10.58 5.86 -3.68
CA SER A 43 -10.65 6.40 -2.31
C SER A 43 -9.32 7.04 -1.93
N ALA A 44 -9.35 8.26 -1.38
CA ALA A 44 -8.16 8.90 -0.83
C ALA A 44 -7.73 8.30 0.52
N LYS A 45 -8.53 7.37 1.08
CA LYS A 45 -8.33 6.74 2.39
C LYS A 45 -8.16 7.73 3.55
N THR A 46 -8.75 8.92 3.41
CA THR A 46 -8.73 9.98 4.43
C THR A 46 -10.07 10.69 4.51
N ARG A 47 -10.28 11.40 5.61
CA ARG A 47 -11.45 12.25 5.86
C ARG A 47 -11.12 13.74 5.84
N THR A 48 -9.84 14.13 5.81
CA THR A 48 -9.42 15.53 5.75
C THR A 48 -9.13 15.98 4.32
N TRP A 49 -9.46 17.23 4.01
CA TRP A 49 -9.27 17.76 2.65
C TRP A 49 -7.78 17.94 2.30
N ASP A 50 -6.96 18.39 3.26
CA ASP A 50 -5.52 18.57 3.08
C ASP A 50 -4.81 17.25 2.72
N ALA A 51 -5.06 16.18 3.49
CA ALA A 51 -4.49 14.87 3.20
C ALA A 51 -4.99 14.32 1.85
N ALA A 52 -6.24 14.63 1.46
CA ALA A 52 -6.78 14.23 0.18
C ALA A 52 -6.11 14.98 -0.99
N ASN A 53 -5.80 16.28 -0.83
CA ASN A 53 -5.03 17.04 -1.81
C ASN A 53 -3.60 16.50 -1.97
N LYS A 54 -2.95 16.14 -0.86
CA LYS A 54 -1.63 15.47 -0.91
C LYS A 54 -1.71 14.14 -1.65
N ALA A 55 -2.75 13.35 -1.43
CA ALA A 55 -2.99 12.10 -2.16
C ALA A 55 -3.31 12.35 -3.65
N ALA A 56 -4.00 13.45 -3.97
CA ALA A 56 -4.26 13.85 -5.36
C ALA A 56 -2.96 14.14 -6.09
N ARG A 57 -2.08 14.99 -5.54
CA ARG A 57 -0.78 15.32 -6.15
C ARG A 57 0.09 14.09 -6.41
N LYS A 58 0.18 13.16 -5.45
CA LYS A 58 0.89 11.89 -5.64
C LYS A 58 0.30 11.06 -6.78
N LEU A 59 -1.02 11.06 -6.92
CA LEU A 59 -1.68 10.35 -8.02
C LEU A 59 -1.45 11.05 -9.37
N GLU A 60 -1.38 12.37 -9.41
CA GLU A 60 -1.02 13.12 -10.63
C GLU A 60 0.40 12.76 -11.08
N GLU A 61 1.36 12.77 -10.15
CA GLU A 61 2.75 12.32 -10.40
C GLU A 61 2.80 10.87 -10.92
N GLU A 62 2.09 9.93 -10.28
CA GLU A 62 2.01 8.53 -10.72
C GLU A 62 1.42 8.39 -12.14
N LEU A 63 0.39 9.19 -12.47
CA LEU A 63 -0.25 9.16 -13.78
C LEU A 63 0.62 9.79 -14.87
N ASP A 64 1.34 10.86 -14.54
CA ASP A 64 2.25 11.52 -15.48
C ASP A 64 3.48 10.64 -15.77
N LEU A 65 4.07 10.00 -14.74
CA LEU A 65 5.14 9.02 -14.92
C LEU A 65 4.69 7.84 -15.80
N LYS A 66 3.47 7.34 -15.57
CA LYS A 66 2.89 6.28 -16.40
C LYS A 66 2.66 6.74 -17.85
N ALA A 67 2.27 7.99 -18.07
CA ALA A 67 2.11 8.54 -19.42
C ALA A 67 3.45 8.69 -20.16
N MET A 68 4.55 8.89 -19.43
CA MET A 68 5.92 8.93 -19.96
C MET A 68 6.53 7.54 -20.18
N GLY A 69 5.78 6.46 -19.93
CA GLY A 69 6.27 5.08 -20.07
C GLY A 69 7.21 4.63 -18.95
N ILE A 70 7.36 5.44 -17.89
CA ILE A 70 8.16 5.08 -16.71
C ILE A 70 7.24 4.32 -15.75
N GLU A 71 7.30 2.99 -15.79
CA GLU A 71 6.63 2.19 -14.77
C GLU A 71 7.37 2.37 -13.44
N LEU A 72 6.74 3.04 -12.47
CA LEU A 72 7.24 3.00 -11.09
C LEU A 72 7.35 1.53 -10.67
N PRO A 73 8.47 1.10 -10.05
CA PRO A 73 8.58 -0.24 -9.53
C PRO A 73 7.38 -0.45 -8.59
N LYS A 74 6.45 -1.33 -8.99
CA LYS A 74 5.37 -1.79 -8.12
C LYS A 74 6.07 -2.19 -6.83
N ARG A 75 5.74 -1.54 -5.70
CA ARG A 75 6.28 -1.93 -4.39
C ARG A 75 6.24 -3.45 -4.37
N ALA A 76 7.42 -4.08 -4.33
CA ALA A 76 7.49 -5.52 -4.41
C ALA A 76 6.59 -6.03 -3.28
N ASN A 77 5.41 -6.56 -3.63
CA ASN A 77 4.49 -7.15 -2.67
C ASN A 77 5.11 -8.41 -2.03
N HIS A 78 6.31 -8.76 -2.49
CA HIS A 78 7.11 -9.87 -2.03
C HIS A 78 8.08 -9.36 -0.98
N LYS A 79 7.94 -9.91 0.22
CA LYS A 79 8.91 -9.69 1.30
C LYS A 79 10.24 -10.33 0.90
N THR A 80 11.33 -9.67 1.25
CA THR A 80 12.65 -10.30 1.21
C THR A 80 12.68 -11.46 2.20
N ILE A 81 13.58 -12.41 1.97
CA ILE A 81 13.81 -13.52 2.90
C ILE A 81 14.13 -12.98 4.30
N GLU A 82 14.95 -11.92 4.39
CA GLU A 82 15.29 -11.28 5.67
C GLU A 82 14.08 -10.68 6.39
N ALA A 83 13.21 -9.97 5.66
CA ALA A 83 11.99 -9.39 6.23
C ALA A 83 11.03 -10.50 6.71
N ALA A 84 10.96 -11.62 6.00
CA ALA A 84 10.14 -12.77 6.39
C ALA A 84 10.69 -13.48 7.63
N VAL A 85 12.02 -13.68 7.70
CA VAL A 85 12.69 -14.26 8.87
C VAL A 85 12.44 -13.43 10.12
N LYS A 86 12.57 -12.10 10.02
CA LYS A 86 12.31 -11.19 11.14
C LYS A 86 10.87 -11.32 11.64
N LEU A 87 9.90 -11.26 10.73
CA LEU A 87 8.48 -11.39 11.08
C LEU A 87 8.16 -12.72 11.75
N TYR A 88 8.74 -13.82 11.29
CA TYR A 88 8.53 -15.12 11.89
C TYR A 88 9.09 -15.21 13.31
N LEU A 89 10.29 -14.67 13.54
CA LEU A 89 10.88 -14.65 14.89
C LEU A 89 10.13 -13.71 15.84
N ASP A 90 9.62 -12.58 15.34
CA ASP A 90 8.78 -11.65 16.11
C ASP A 90 7.45 -12.33 16.49
N ASP A 91 6.83 -13.07 15.56
CA ASP A 91 5.60 -13.84 15.80
C ASP A 91 5.82 -14.98 16.83
N MET A 92 6.93 -15.72 16.71
CA MET A 92 7.29 -16.75 17.70
C MET A 92 7.46 -16.16 19.11
N ALA A 93 8.03 -14.96 19.22
CA ALA A 93 8.18 -14.26 20.49
C ALA A 93 6.82 -13.83 21.06
N GLN A 94 5.90 -13.35 20.21
CA GLN A 94 4.53 -13.01 20.60
C GLN A 94 3.73 -14.22 21.08
N LEU A 95 3.94 -15.38 20.45
CA LEU A 95 3.31 -16.65 20.82
C LEU A 95 3.92 -17.29 22.09
N GLY A 96 4.94 -16.69 22.68
CA GLY A 96 5.56 -17.17 23.92
C GLY A 96 6.40 -18.44 23.75
N ILE A 97 6.88 -18.73 22.52
CA ILE A 97 7.73 -19.89 22.26
C ILE A 97 9.11 -19.63 22.88
N LYS A 98 9.43 -20.36 23.95
CA LYS A 98 10.64 -20.14 24.76
C LYS A 98 11.94 -20.46 24.05
N ASP A 99 11.94 -21.43 23.12
CA ASP A 99 13.14 -21.81 22.37
C ASP A 99 12.96 -21.61 20.86
N ALA A 100 13.49 -20.49 20.37
CA ALA A 100 13.57 -20.19 18.94
C ALA A 100 14.93 -20.58 18.33
N SER A 101 15.82 -21.27 19.06
CA SER A 101 17.21 -21.51 18.64
C SER A 101 17.28 -22.40 17.39
N LYS A 102 16.46 -23.46 17.35
CA LYS A 102 16.34 -24.34 16.19
C LYS A 102 15.80 -23.60 14.97
N ALA A 103 14.76 -22.80 15.16
CA ALA A 103 14.18 -21.97 14.11
C ALA A 103 15.20 -20.98 13.54
N ARG A 104 15.90 -20.24 14.39
CA ARG A 104 16.97 -19.32 13.98
C ARG A 104 18.04 -20.03 13.16
N ARG A 105 18.53 -21.18 13.63
CA ARG A 105 19.56 -21.96 12.92
C ARG A 105 19.09 -22.38 11.52
N MET A 106 17.84 -22.80 11.39
CA MET A 106 17.30 -23.25 10.10
C MET A 106 17.05 -22.09 9.14
N LEU A 107 16.54 -20.97 9.64
CA LEU A 107 16.34 -19.76 8.85
C LEU A 107 17.66 -19.14 8.39
N THR A 108 18.71 -19.20 9.21
CA THR A 108 20.07 -18.79 8.80
C THR A 108 20.57 -19.62 7.63
N ARG A 109 20.48 -20.96 7.70
CA ARG A 109 20.90 -21.85 6.60
C ARG A 109 20.08 -21.62 5.34
N LEU A 110 18.77 -21.42 5.47
CA LEU A 110 17.90 -21.10 4.33
C LEU A 110 18.34 -19.79 3.66
N ARG A 111 18.63 -18.76 4.46
CA ARG A 111 19.10 -17.46 3.96
C ARG A 111 20.44 -17.60 3.24
N GLU A 112 21.40 -18.31 3.84
CA GLU A 112 22.72 -18.53 3.25
C GLU A 112 22.62 -19.27 1.92
N TYR A 113 21.79 -20.32 1.86
CA TYR A 113 21.55 -21.07 0.63
C TYR A 113 20.89 -20.22 -0.46
N ALA A 114 19.84 -19.46 -0.12
CA ALA A 114 19.14 -18.62 -1.08
C ALA A 114 20.01 -17.47 -1.59
N ASN A 115 20.76 -16.81 -0.69
CA ASN A 115 21.71 -15.76 -1.07
C ASN A 115 22.82 -16.29 -1.96
N GLY A 116 23.32 -17.51 -1.71
CA GLY A 116 24.30 -18.16 -2.58
C GLY A 116 23.79 -18.49 -3.99
N LYS A 117 22.47 -18.41 -4.22
CA LYS A 117 21.82 -18.56 -5.53
C LYS A 117 21.26 -17.23 -6.07
N ASP A 118 21.66 -16.09 -5.50
CA ASP A 118 21.15 -14.76 -5.84
C ASP A 118 19.63 -14.60 -5.66
N VAL A 119 19.01 -15.41 -4.78
CA VAL A 119 17.58 -15.36 -4.48
C VAL A 119 17.34 -14.55 -3.22
N ILE A 120 16.81 -13.34 -3.39
CA ILE A 120 16.59 -12.37 -2.29
C ILE A 120 15.12 -12.31 -1.84
N LEU A 121 14.18 -12.62 -2.74
CA LEU A 121 12.75 -12.54 -2.49
C LEU A 121 12.20 -13.90 -2.05
N LEU A 122 11.34 -13.91 -1.03
CA LEU A 122 10.76 -15.15 -0.50
C LEU A 122 9.97 -15.95 -1.56
N LYS A 123 9.29 -15.25 -2.48
CA LYS A 123 8.50 -15.90 -3.55
C LYS A 123 9.34 -16.74 -4.50
N ASP A 124 10.63 -16.45 -4.61
CA ASP A 124 11.52 -17.05 -5.59
C ASP A 124 12.24 -18.28 -5.00
N VAL A 125 12.08 -18.53 -3.69
CA VAL A 125 12.61 -19.73 -3.00
C VAL A 125 11.96 -21.01 -3.51
N GLY A 126 10.67 -20.98 -3.84
CA GLY A 126 9.95 -22.15 -4.38
C GLY A 126 10.41 -22.56 -5.78
N ALA A 127 11.06 -21.67 -6.53
CA ALA A 127 11.63 -21.95 -7.85
C ALA A 127 13.02 -22.61 -7.78
N LEU A 128 13.56 -22.84 -6.57
CA LEU A 128 14.86 -23.46 -6.33
C LEU A 128 14.77 -24.98 -6.05
N LEU A 129 13.56 -25.52 -5.89
CA LEU A 129 13.24 -26.94 -5.68
C LEU A 129 12.90 -27.61 -7.00
#